data_AF-A0A9N9PFM5-F1
#
_entry.id   AF-A0A9N9PFM5-F1
#
_cell.length_a   1.000
_cell.length_b   1.000
_cell.length_c   1.000
_cell.angle_alpha   90.00
_cell.angle_beta   90.00
_cell.angle_gamma   90.00
#
_symmetry.space_group_name_H-M   'P 1'
#
loop_
_entity.id
_entity.type
_entity.pdbx_description
1 polymer ?
#
loop_
_entity_poly.entity_id
_entity_poly.type
_entity_poly.pdbx_seq_one_letter_code
_entity_poly.pdbx_strand_id
1 'polypeptide(L)'
;ESNFRSHLKWRIEKDKDKSFVIVVYNKIEIKESFKELLFERCRVQQSIERSPIHFYSKCDPYYEFTNFFPISVIIDDVEWPTTENYFQAQKFEHKWIYNEIREACSAREAFKISRYYDPHKRHDWEDRIPDTGKIFKENVMRTALMAKFGQHERLKYMLLSTGNIPLFEHTKNDLYWGDGGDFGGGQNKLGMILQEVREIYMLEEVQKIATIKSTLVHSAPRKRRWLNHLSSHVLNEDIRLTLPPSPVKTIWFSWFRFIIWMKPYLKYLITFYQKERKLPDPSKDIINLASWFSNPNTVIHIELITMFITYNGK
;
A
#
# COMPACT_ATOMS: atom_id res chain seq x y z
N GLU A 1 44.43 -4.57 5.22
CA GLU A 1 43.78 -5.62 4.41
C GLU A 1 42.70 -6.28 5.26
N SER A 2 41.58 -5.59 5.50
CA SER A 2 40.31 -5.69 4.76
C SER A 2 39.63 -7.07 4.87
N ASN A 3 38.91 -7.27 5.96
CA ASN A 3 37.75 -8.17 5.98
C ASN A 3 36.67 -7.57 6.89
N PHE A 4 35.77 -6.81 6.26
CA PHE A 4 34.55 -6.27 6.85
C PHE A 4 33.61 -7.43 7.21
N ARG A 5 33.58 -7.84 8.49
CA ARG A 5 32.48 -8.64 9.04
C ARG A 5 31.32 -7.70 9.36
N SER A 6 30.35 -7.63 8.46
CA SER A 6 29.05 -7.01 8.72
C SER A 6 28.28 -7.85 9.74
N HIS A 7 28.10 -7.31 10.95
CA HIS A 7 27.27 -7.91 11.99
C HIS A 7 25.78 -7.73 11.67
N LEU A 8 25.19 -8.68 10.97
CA LEU A 8 23.76 -8.99 11.05
C LEU A 8 23.58 -10.18 11.99
N LYS A 9 23.07 -9.95 13.20
CA LYS A 9 22.62 -11.02 14.10
C LYS A 9 21.11 -11.16 13.94
N TRP A 10 20.68 -12.33 13.48
CA TRP A 10 19.29 -12.79 13.50
C TRP A 10 19.24 -14.07 14.32
N ARG A 11 18.18 -14.26 15.10
CA ARG A 11 17.96 -15.47 15.91
C ARG A 11 16.53 -15.93 15.70
N ILE A 12 16.35 -17.22 15.47
CA ILE A 12 15.06 -17.89 15.48
C ILE A 12 14.80 -18.32 16.92
N GLU A 13 13.78 -17.74 17.54
CA GLU A 13 13.28 -18.20 18.83
C GLU A 13 11.98 -18.97 18.61
N LYS A 14 11.89 -20.14 19.25
CA LYS A 14 10.74 -21.03 19.17
C LYS A 14 9.85 -20.71 20.36
N ASP A 15 8.72 -20.08 20.12
CA ASP A 15 7.72 -19.87 21.16
C ASP A 15 6.91 -21.16 21.39
N LYS A 16 6.37 -21.31 22.59
CA LYS A 16 5.74 -22.55 23.07
C LYS A 16 4.47 -22.94 22.28
N ASP A 17 3.93 -22.01 21.48
CA ASP A 17 2.69 -22.21 20.71
C ASP A 17 2.90 -22.34 19.18
N LYS A 18 4.10 -22.75 18.74
CA LYS A 18 4.44 -23.01 17.31
C LYS A 18 4.32 -21.78 16.37
N SER A 19 4.36 -20.57 16.88
CA SER A 19 4.59 -19.36 16.07
C SER A 19 6.07 -19.00 16.03
N PHE A 20 6.56 -18.56 14.86
CA PHE A 20 7.90 -18.02 14.67
C PHE A 20 7.79 -16.51 14.47
N VAL A 21 8.51 -15.73 15.28
CA VAL A 21 8.55 -14.25 15.16
C VAL A 21 9.89 -13.83 14.56
N ILE A 22 9.85 -13.05 13.48
CA ILE A 22 11.04 -12.44 12.87
C ILE A 22 10.96 -10.93 13.09
N VAL A 23 11.91 -10.37 13.86
CA VAL A 23 12.04 -8.93 14.09
C VAL A 23 13.22 -8.40 13.28
N VAL A 24 12.99 -7.41 12.40
CA VAL A 24 14.06 -6.73 11.65
C VAL A 24 13.83 -5.22 11.68
N TYR A 25 14.85 -4.48 12.15
CA TYR A 25 14.85 -3.01 12.17
C TYR A 25 15.56 -2.41 10.95
N ASN A 26 14.82 -1.51 10.30
CA ASN A 26 15.18 -0.29 9.57
C ASN A 26 16.05 -0.26 8.29
N LYS A 27 15.53 0.59 7.39
CA LYS A 27 16.08 1.27 6.19
C LYS A 27 16.51 0.39 5.00
N ILE A 28 16.39 0.99 3.80
CA ILE A 28 16.89 0.57 2.47
C ILE A 28 15.81 0.01 1.54
N GLU A 29 15.99 0.32 0.24
CA GLU A 29 15.30 -0.12 -0.98
C GLU A 29 14.46 -1.40 -0.86
N ILE A 30 13.41 -1.52 -1.70
CA ILE A 30 12.66 -2.77 -1.85
C ILE A 30 13.61 -3.84 -2.42
N LYS A 31 14.37 -4.48 -1.53
CA LYS A 31 15.21 -5.63 -1.81
C LYS A 31 14.32 -6.87 -1.89
N GLU A 32 14.86 -7.91 -2.51
CA GLU A 32 14.26 -9.25 -2.59
C GLU A 32 13.78 -9.77 -1.22
N SER A 33 14.40 -9.34 -0.13
CA SER A 33 13.99 -9.61 1.25
C SER A 33 12.65 -8.97 1.68
N PHE A 34 12.29 -7.79 1.17
CA PHE A 34 10.97 -7.19 1.43
C PHE A 34 9.88 -7.93 0.66
N LYS A 35 10.20 -8.34 -0.57
CA LYS A 35 9.36 -9.25 -1.34
C LYS A 35 9.14 -10.54 -0.54
N GLU A 36 10.19 -11.25 -0.15
CA GLU A 36 10.08 -12.46 0.69
C GLU A 36 9.27 -12.25 1.97
N LEU A 37 9.46 -11.13 2.68
CA LEU A 37 8.67 -10.78 3.86
C LEU A 37 7.17 -10.66 3.55
N LEU A 38 6.80 -9.96 2.49
CA LEU A 38 5.40 -9.84 2.08
C LEU A 38 4.84 -11.18 1.60
N PHE A 39 5.64 -11.96 0.89
CA PHE A 39 5.29 -13.30 0.44
C PHE A 39 5.00 -14.23 1.63
N GLU A 40 5.88 -14.24 2.63
CA GLU A 40 5.71 -15.03 3.84
C GLU A 40 4.49 -14.57 4.64
N ARG A 41 4.26 -13.25 4.78
CA ARG A 41 3.07 -12.71 5.43
C ARG A 41 1.78 -13.14 4.73
N CYS A 42 1.70 -13.01 3.41
CA CYS A 42 0.55 -13.44 2.61
C CYS A 42 0.30 -14.96 2.71
N ARG A 43 1.36 -15.75 2.85
CA ARG A 43 1.30 -17.22 2.94
C ARG A 43 0.89 -17.68 4.35
N VAL A 44 1.49 -17.12 5.40
CA VAL A 44 1.16 -17.40 6.80
C VAL A 44 -0.31 -17.07 7.09
N GLN A 45 -0.81 -15.97 6.52
CA GLN A 45 -2.21 -15.55 6.63
C GLN A 45 -3.24 -16.51 5.99
N GLN A 46 -2.80 -17.45 5.14
CA GLN A 46 -3.67 -18.52 4.62
C GLN A 46 -3.66 -19.77 5.48
N SER A 47 -2.56 -20.01 6.20
CA SER A 47 -2.42 -21.18 7.08
C SER A 47 -3.06 -20.98 8.45
N ILE A 48 -3.16 -19.73 8.89
CA ILE A 48 -3.89 -19.33 10.10
C ILE A 48 -5.28 -18.94 9.62
N GLU A 49 -6.34 -19.53 10.21
CA GLU A 49 -7.73 -19.09 10.00
C GLU A 49 -7.77 -17.56 9.92
N ARG A 50 -8.47 -16.97 8.94
CA ARG A 50 -8.54 -15.54 8.55
C ARG A 50 -8.73 -14.58 9.75
N SER A 51 -7.73 -14.51 10.62
CA SER A 51 -7.79 -13.87 11.91
C SER A 51 -7.54 -12.40 11.68
N PRO A 52 -8.26 -11.52 12.39
CA PRO A 52 -8.02 -10.10 12.27
C PRO A 52 -6.57 -9.73 12.54
N ILE A 53 -6.07 -8.73 11.81
CA ILE A 53 -4.74 -8.16 12.06
C ILE A 53 -4.88 -7.09 13.12
N HIS A 54 -4.30 -7.37 14.29
CA HIS A 54 -4.14 -6.40 15.37
C HIS A 54 -2.81 -5.66 15.20
N PHE A 55 -2.84 -4.33 15.32
CA PHE A 55 -1.63 -3.49 15.31
C PHE A 55 -1.73 -2.41 16.38
N TYR A 56 -0.64 -2.15 17.11
CA TYR A 56 -0.57 -1.03 18.06
C TYR A 56 0.85 -0.75 18.57
N SER A 57 1.59 -1.78 19.03
CA SER A 57 2.88 -1.55 19.71
C SER A 57 4.05 -1.47 18.74
N LYS A 58 5.08 -0.69 19.11
CA LYS A 58 6.31 -0.50 18.30
C LYS A 58 7.04 -1.78 17.93
N CYS A 59 6.92 -2.82 18.75
CA CYS A 59 7.59 -4.11 18.56
C CYS A 59 6.72 -5.12 17.82
N ASP A 60 5.45 -4.79 17.56
CA ASP A 60 4.51 -5.69 16.93
C ASP A 60 4.53 -5.53 15.40
N PRO A 61 4.20 -6.58 14.64
CA PRO A 61 3.97 -6.45 13.20
C PRO A 61 2.93 -5.36 12.90
N TYR A 62 3.12 -4.66 11.78
CA TYR A 62 2.19 -3.63 11.29
C TYR A 62 2.09 -2.38 12.19
N TYR A 63 3.06 -2.13 13.07
CA TYR A 63 3.17 -0.85 13.77
C TYR A 63 3.15 0.35 12.80
N GLU A 64 3.63 0.16 11.57
CA GLU A 64 3.60 1.14 10.50
C GLU A 64 2.19 1.60 10.12
N PHE A 65 1.13 0.89 10.52
CA PHE A 65 -0.26 1.30 10.30
C PHE A 65 -0.74 2.34 11.32
N THR A 66 -0.09 2.44 12.49
CA THR A 66 -0.41 3.47 13.48
C THR A 66 -0.04 4.87 12.97
N ASN A 67 -0.76 5.88 13.44
CA ASN A 67 -0.41 7.28 13.11
C ASN A 67 0.87 7.77 13.79
N PHE A 68 1.32 7.04 14.81
CA PHE A 68 2.53 7.32 15.57
C PHE A 68 3.81 6.83 14.88
N PHE A 69 3.68 6.08 13.78
CA PHE A 69 4.84 5.63 13.02
C PHE A 69 5.61 6.83 12.43
N PRO A 70 6.92 6.96 12.69
CA PRO A 70 7.71 8.12 12.27
C PRO A 70 8.03 8.09 10.78
N ILE A 71 7.13 8.65 9.98
CA ILE A 71 7.31 8.82 8.53
C ILE A 71 6.71 10.14 8.06
N SER A 72 7.52 10.94 7.35
CA SER A 72 7.07 12.26 6.92
C SER A 72 6.11 12.18 5.73
N VAL A 73 5.15 13.09 5.67
CA VAL A 73 4.18 13.19 4.57
C VAL A 73 4.01 14.65 4.17
N ILE A 74 3.76 14.90 2.89
CA ILE A 74 3.46 16.23 2.35
C ILE A 74 1.96 16.35 2.12
N ILE A 75 1.29 17.30 2.76
CA ILE A 75 -0.16 17.55 2.60
C ILE A 75 -0.33 19.05 2.45
N ASP A 76 -1.02 19.48 1.39
CA ASP A 76 -1.20 20.90 1.03
C ASP A 76 0.12 21.68 0.97
N ASP A 77 1.12 21.08 0.32
CA ASP A 77 2.50 21.60 0.19
C ASP A 77 3.24 21.81 1.52
N VAL A 78 2.73 21.27 2.62
CA VAL A 78 3.36 21.30 3.94
C VAL A 78 3.88 19.91 4.32
N GLU A 79 5.15 19.84 4.73
CA GLU A 79 5.72 18.61 5.29
C GLU A 79 5.34 18.43 6.77
N TRP A 80 4.95 17.20 7.10
CA TRP A 80 4.55 16.77 8.43
C TRP A 80 5.44 15.63 8.90
N PRO A 81 6.00 15.67 10.12
CA PRO A 81 6.88 14.61 10.62
C PRO A 81 6.19 13.24 10.71
N THR A 82 4.90 13.23 11.04
CA THR A 82 4.03 12.04 11.10
C THR A 82 2.59 12.39 10.71
N THR A 83 1.76 11.38 10.43
CA THR A 83 0.31 11.60 10.25
C THR A 83 -0.36 12.07 11.53
N GLU A 84 0.19 11.71 12.71
CA GLU A 84 -0.27 12.22 14.00
C GLU A 84 -0.04 13.74 14.10
N ASN A 85 1.12 14.27 13.72
CA ASN A 85 1.38 15.72 13.73
C ASN A 85 0.33 16.47 12.89
N TYR A 86 0.06 15.99 11.68
CA TYR A 86 -0.98 16.56 10.82
C TYR A 86 -2.34 16.50 11.51
N PHE A 87 -2.78 15.32 11.95
CA PHE A 87 -4.10 15.13 12.55
C PHE A 87 -4.31 16.01 13.79
N GLN A 88 -3.29 16.11 14.66
CA GLN A 88 -3.35 16.92 15.87
C GLN A 88 -3.37 18.42 15.55
N ALA A 89 -2.64 18.88 14.53
CA ALA A 89 -2.63 20.29 14.15
C ALA A 89 -3.97 20.75 13.54
N GLN A 90 -4.65 19.89 12.77
CA GLN A 90 -5.94 20.21 12.14
C GLN A 90 -7.10 20.43 13.12
N LYS A 91 -6.90 20.12 14.41
CA LYS A 91 -7.85 20.45 15.48
C LYS A 91 -7.97 21.95 15.74
N PHE A 92 -7.02 22.77 15.28
CA PHE A 92 -6.88 24.17 15.67
C PHE A 92 -6.83 25.10 14.46
N GLU A 93 -7.55 26.22 14.54
CA GLU A 93 -7.49 27.29 13.53
C GLU A 93 -6.40 28.34 13.87
N HIS A 94 -6.00 28.39 15.14
CA HIS A 94 -4.94 29.27 15.62
C HIS A 94 -3.60 28.84 15.04
N LYS A 95 -3.06 29.64 14.11
CA LYS A 95 -1.80 29.34 13.38
C LYS A 95 -0.61 29.05 14.29
N TRP A 96 -0.52 29.69 15.45
CA TRP A 96 0.59 29.47 16.38
C TRP A 96 0.53 28.07 17.02
N ILE A 97 -0.65 27.60 17.46
CA ILE A 97 -0.86 26.22 17.96
C ILE A 97 -0.58 25.21 16.84
N TYR A 98 -1.13 25.46 15.65
CA TYR A 98 -0.93 24.63 14.48
C TYR A 98 0.56 24.44 14.15
N ASN A 99 1.33 25.53 14.13
CA ASN A 99 2.77 25.48 13.84
C ASN A 99 3.56 24.80 14.96
N GLU A 100 3.22 25.04 16.23
CA GLU A 100 3.85 24.38 17.37
C GLU A 100 3.69 22.84 17.30
N ILE A 101 2.49 22.37 16.96
CA ILE A 101 2.21 20.93 16.77
C ILE A 101 2.93 20.38 15.54
N ARG A 102 2.98 21.14 14.44
CA ARG A 102 3.71 20.75 13.23
C ARG A 102 5.20 20.56 13.51
N GLU A 103 5.79 21.46 14.28
CA GLU A 103 7.23 21.51 14.59
C GLU A 103 7.65 20.51 15.69
N ALA A 104 6.69 19.89 16.38
CA ALA A 104 6.95 18.86 17.39
C ALA A 104 7.77 17.70 16.82
N CYS A 105 8.82 17.29 17.56
CA CYS A 105 9.81 16.33 17.09
C CYS A 105 9.29 14.88 17.05
N SER A 106 8.11 14.63 17.61
CA SER A 106 7.48 13.30 17.60
C SER A 106 5.96 13.36 17.66
N ALA A 107 5.31 12.31 17.14
CA ALA A 107 3.87 12.09 17.27
C ALA A 107 3.37 12.21 18.74
N ARG A 108 4.16 11.72 19.70
CA ARG A 108 3.81 11.79 21.13
C ARG A 108 3.84 13.22 21.66
N GLU A 109 4.79 14.02 21.21
CA GLU A 109 4.87 15.44 21.59
C GLU A 109 3.74 16.24 20.95
N ALA A 110 3.48 16.05 19.65
CA ALA A 110 2.33 16.63 18.95
C ALA A 110 1.00 16.33 19.67
N PHE A 111 0.80 15.08 20.09
CA PHE A 111 -0.35 14.68 20.89
C PHE A 111 -0.43 15.42 22.22
N LYS A 112 0.68 15.54 22.96
CA LYS A 112 0.72 16.26 24.25
C LYS A 112 0.39 17.74 24.08
N ILE A 113 0.99 18.40 23.09
CA ILE A 113 0.75 19.82 22.77
C ILE A 113 -0.74 20.01 22.42
N SER A 114 -1.30 19.17 21.54
CA SER A 114 -2.73 19.23 21.23
C SER A 114 -3.60 19.09 22.48
N ARG A 115 -3.29 18.15 23.39
CA ARG A 115 -4.08 17.97 24.61
C ARG A 115 -4.01 19.16 25.55
N TYR A 116 -2.85 19.80 25.65
CA TYR A 116 -2.69 21.04 26.40
C TYR A 116 -3.61 22.15 25.86
N TYR A 117 -3.77 22.23 24.54
CA TYR A 117 -4.61 23.21 23.89
C TYR A 117 -6.05 22.75 23.59
N ASP A 118 -6.51 21.60 24.07
CA ASP A 118 -7.88 21.08 23.81
C ASP A 118 -9.02 22.14 24.01
N PRO A 119 -8.93 23.12 24.94
CA PRO A 119 -9.92 24.22 25.04
C PRO A 119 -10.05 25.11 23.79
N HIS A 120 -9.03 25.16 22.93
CA HIS A 120 -9.01 25.94 21.68
C HIS A 120 -9.39 25.10 20.45
N LYS A 121 -9.80 23.84 20.64
CA LYS A 121 -10.18 22.94 19.55
C LYS A 121 -11.38 23.51 18.80
N ARG A 122 -11.34 23.44 17.47
CA ARG A 122 -12.43 23.85 16.58
C ARG A 122 -13.74 23.14 16.94
N HIS A 123 -14.86 23.85 16.79
CA HIS A 123 -16.18 23.41 17.22
C HIS A 123 -16.76 22.29 16.34
N ASP A 124 -16.47 22.34 15.04
CA ASP A 124 -16.95 21.41 14.01
C ASP A 124 -16.11 20.11 13.89
N TRP A 125 -15.15 19.90 14.82
CA TRP A 125 -14.24 18.75 14.77
C TRP A 125 -14.96 17.39 14.73
N GLU A 126 -16.08 17.30 15.43
CA GLU A 126 -16.92 16.11 15.54
C GLU A 126 -18.10 16.12 14.55
N ASP A 127 -18.29 17.23 13.82
CA ASP A 127 -19.44 17.44 12.97
C ASP A 127 -19.31 16.77 11.60
N ARG A 128 -20.44 16.59 10.93
CA ARG A 128 -20.48 16.11 9.55
C ARG A 128 -20.19 17.26 8.59
N ILE A 129 -19.32 17.00 7.63
CA ILE A 129 -19.06 17.91 6.51
C ILE A 129 -20.31 17.89 5.59
N PRO A 130 -20.89 19.06 5.27
CA PRO A 130 -21.96 19.18 4.28
C PRO A 130 -21.61 18.47 2.96
N ASP A 131 -22.63 18.00 2.24
CA ASP A 131 -22.54 17.30 0.94
C ASP A 131 -21.86 15.92 0.93
N THR A 132 -20.84 15.68 1.76
CA THR A 132 -20.15 14.39 1.83
C THR A 132 -20.71 13.45 2.88
N GLY A 133 -21.35 14.00 3.92
CA GLY A 133 -21.85 13.26 5.08
C GLY A 133 -20.77 12.67 6.00
N LYS A 134 -19.48 12.88 5.69
CA LYS A 134 -18.34 12.36 6.47
C LYS A 134 -18.09 13.21 7.71
N ILE A 135 -17.65 12.61 8.80
CA ILE A 135 -17.25 13.34 10.01
C ILE A 135 -15.91 14.05 9.75
N PHE A 136 -15.77 15.31 10.20
CA PHE A 136 -14.60 16.14 9.92
C PHE A 136 -13.28 15.48 10.34
N LYS A 137 -13.16 15.05 11.61
CA LYS A 137 -11.96 14.34 12.08
C LYS A 137 -11.65 13.05 11.31
N GLU A 138 -12.66 12.29 10.90
CA GLU A 138 -12.47 11.08 10.09
C GLU A 138 -11.97 11.44 8.69
N ASN A 139 -12.43 12.56 8.12
CA ASN A 139 -11.94 13.05 6.85
C ASN A 139 -10.47 13.49 6.93
N VAL A 140 -10.09 14.22 7.97
CA VAL A 140 -8.68 14.58 8.24
C VAL A 140 -7.82 13.33 8.34
N MET A 141 -8.24 12.33 9.12
CA MET A 141 -7.52 11.07 9.26
C MET A 141 -7.34 10.37 7.91
N ARG A 142 -8.41 10.30 7.11
CA ARG A 142 -8.36 9.71 5.77
C ARG A 142 -7.39 10.45 4.85
N THR A 143 -7.36 11.77 4.86
CA THR A 143 -6.37 12.55 4.09
C THR A 143 -4.95 12.20 4.51
N ALA A 144 -4.69 12.11 5.82
CA ALA A 144 -3.37 11.76 6.36
C ALA A 144 -2.92 10.36 5.91
N LEU A 145 -3.81 9.38 6.01
CA LEU A 145 -3.53 8.00 5.61
C LEU A 145 -3.38 7.86 4.10
N MET A 146 -4.21 8.55 3.30
CA MET A 146 -4.03 8.62 1.85
C MET A 146 -2.65 9.17 1.52
N ALA A 147 -2.22 10.29 2.12
CA ALA A 147 -0.89 10.83 1.90
C ALA A 147 0.22 9.83 2.29
N LYS A 148 0.13 9.23 3.49
CA LYS A 148 1.11 8.26 4.00
C LYS A 148 1.27 7.05 3.09
N PHE A 149 0.20 6.37 2.75
CA PHE A 149 0.27 5.18 1.91
C PHE A 149 0.48 5.53 0.43
N GLY A 150 0.11 6.73 -0.02
CA GLY A 150 0.32 7.17 -1.40
C GLY A 150 1.76 7.59 -1.69
N GLN A 151 2.41 8.25 -0.74
CA GLN A 151 3.78 8.76 -0.89
C GLN A 151 4.83 7.69 -0.57
N HIS A 152 4.48 6.69 0.24
CA HIS A 152 5.41 5.64 0.69
C HIS A 152 5.03 4.29 0.11
N GLU A 153 5.58 3.99 -1.06
CA GLU A 153 5.30 2.78 -1.83
C GLU A 153 5.40 1.49 -1.00
N ARG A 154 6.45 1.37 -0.18
CA ARG A 154 6.66 0.22 0.72
C ARG A 154 5.49 0.04 1.69
N LEU A 155 4.96 1.12 2.26
CA LEU A 155 3.81 1.06 3.15
C LEU A 155 2.54 0.74 2.38
N LYS A 156 2.36 1.32 1.18
CA LYS A 156 1.23 1.01 0.29
C LYS A 156 1.08 -0.49 0.09
N TYR A 157 2.16 -1.15 -0.35
CA TYR A 157 2.12 -2.57 -0.65
C TYR A 157 2.06 -3.44 0.62
N MET A 158 2.53 -2.96 1.77
CA MET A 158 2.28 -3.60 3.07
C MET A 158 0.80 -3.54 3.45
N LEU A 159 0.10 -2.43 3.17
CA LEU A 159 -1.34 -2.33 3.39
C LEU A 159 -2.11 -3.23 2.42
N LEU A 160 -1.76 -3.22 1.14
CA LEU A 160 -2.40 -4.08 0.13
C LEU A 160 -2.17 -5.57 0.42
N SER A 161 -1.02 -5.95 0.99
CA SER A 161 -0.73 -7.35 1.34
C SER A 161 -1.62 -7.89 2.45
N THR A 162 -2.31 -7.03 3.22
CA THR A 162 -3.29 -7.48 4.23
C THR A 162 -4.56 -8.09 3.60
N GLY A 163 -4.73 -7.93 2.29
CA GLY A 163 -5.81 -8.50 1.53
C GLY A 163 -7.19 -8.01 1.97
N ASN A 164 -8.14 -8.91 2.22
CA ASN A 164 -9.45 -8.58 2.78
C ASN A 164 -9.52 -8.77 4.31
N ILE A 165 -8.38 -9.01 4.97
CA ILE A 165 -8.34 -9.27 6.41
C ILE A 165 -8.74 -8.00 7.16
N PRO A 166 -9.66 -8.09 8.14
CA PRO A 166 -9.99 -6.97 9.00
C PRO A 166 -8.77 -6.43 9.74
N LEU A 167 -8.65 -5.10 9.80
CA LEU A 167 -7.57 -4.40 10.49
C LEU A 167 -8.11 -3.77 11.77
N PHE A 168 -7.46 -4.00 12.90
CA PHE A 168 -7.86 -3.46 14.20
C PHE A 168 -6.69 -2.77 14.88
N GLU A 169 -6.87 -1.50 15.24
CA GLU A 169 -5.95 -0.82 16.14
C GLU A 169 -6.20 -1.31 17.56
N HIS A 170 -5.35 -2.21 18.04
CA HIS A 170 -5.62 -3.00 19.24
C HIS A 170 -5.20 -2.28 20.52
N THR A 171 -6.11 -1.49 21.08
CA THR A 171 -5.81 -0.64 22.24
C THR A 171 -7.02 -0.39 23.12
N LYS A 172 -6.78 -0.47 24.44
CA LYS A 172 -7.75 -0.08 25.48
C LYS A 172 -7.81 1.42 25.76
N ASN A 173 -6.89 2.20 25.19
CA ASN A 173 -6.71 3.61 25.55
C ASN A 173 -7.58 4.56 24.71
N ASP A 174 -8.15 4.08 23.60
CA ASP A 174 -8.97 4.89 22.69
C ASP A 174 -10.09 4.03 22.10
N LEU A 175 -11.32 4.23 22.59
CA LEU A 175 -12.50 3.49 22.15
C LEU A 175 -13.09 4.03 20.83
N TYR A 176 -12.61 5.16 20.31
CA TYR A 176 -13.07 5.70 19.05
C TYR A 176 -12.22 5.18 17.89
N TRP A 177 -10.90 5.39 17.97
CA TRP A 177 -9.98 4.99 16.90
C TRP A 177 -9.62 3.50 16.98
N GLY A 178 -9.48 2.98 18.19
CA GLY A 178 -9.15 1.59 18.47
C GLY A 178 -10.36 0.69 18.73
N ASP A 179 -10.08 -0.60 18.92
CA ASP A 179 -11.06 -1.67 19.12
C ASP A 179 -11.44 -1.93 20.59
N GLY A 180 -10.78 -1.27 21.54
CA GLY A 180 -10.97 -1.46 22.98
C GLY A 180 -10.06 -2.51 23.62
N GLY A 181 -9.11 -3.09 22.88
CA GLY A 181 -8.22 -4.14 23.35
C GLY A 181 -8.98 -5.44 23.64
N ASP A 182 -8.49 -6.23 24.59
CA ASP A 182 -9.11 -7.52 24.95
C ASP A 182 -10.55 -7.42 25.47
N PHE A 183 -10.95 -6.24 25.98
CA PHE A 183 -12.32 -6.00 26.46
C PHE A 183 -13.29 -5.69 25.32
N GLY A 184 -12.78 -5.37 24.12
CA GLY A 184 -13.56 -4.95 22.97
C GLY A 184 -14.35 -3.65 23.21
N GLY A 185 -15.37 -3.42 22.39
CA GLY A 185 -16.30 -2.30 22.53
C GLY A 185 -15.80 -0.96 21.95
N GLY A 186 -14.60 -0.92 21.39
CA GLY A 186 -14.14 0.22 20.59
C GLY A 186 -14.74 0.22 19.18
N GLN A 187 -14.79 1.40 18.56
CA GLN A 187 -15.38 1.58 17.22
C GLN A 187 -14.42 1.22 16.08
N ASN A 188 -13.11 1.08 16.36
CA ASN A 188 -12.07 0.75 15.39
C ASN A 188 -12.08 1.63 14.13
N LYS A 189 -12.33 2.93 14.30
CA LYS A 189 -12.42 3.86 13.15
C LYS A 189 -11.13 3.94 12.34
N LEU A 190 -9.97 3.78 12.98
CA LEU A 190 -8.69 3.79 12.27
C LEU A 190 -8.57 2.58 11.34
N GLY A 191 -8.87 1.38 11.88
CA GLY A 191 -8.87 0.15 11.11
C GLY A 191 -9.85 0.19 9.94
N MET A 192 -11.04 0.76 10.13
CA MET A 192 -12.02 0.95 9.04
C MET A 192 -11.50 1.87 7.93
N ILE A 193 -10.94 3.03 8.27
CA ILE A 193 -10.42 3.97 7.26
C ILE A 193 -9.19 3.38 6.55
N LEU A 194 -8.32 2.64 7.24
CA LEU A 194 -7.22 1.92 6.59
C LEU A 194 -7.72 0.92 5.54
N GLN A 195 -8.83 0.24 5.81
CA GLN A 195 -9.46 -0.68 4.84
C GLN A 195 -10.07 0.08 3.65
N GLU A 196 -10.69 1.24 3.87
CA GLU A 196 -11.14 2.11 2.77
C GLU A 196 -9.96 2.57 1.89
N VAL A 197 -8.87 3.04 2.51
CA VAL A 197 -7.64 3.45 1.82
C VAL A 197 -7.03 2.30 1.03
N ARG A 198 -7.03 1.09 1.62
CA ARG A 198 -6.59 -0.16 0.97
C ARG A 198 -7.42 -0.44 -0.28
N GLU A 199 -8.75 -0.33 -0.20
CA GLU A 199 -9.64 -0.57 -1.34
C GLU A 199 -9.41 0.43 -2.47
N ILE A 200 -9.24 1.72 -2.14
CA ILE A 200 -8.92 2.76 -3.13
C ILE A 200 -7.63 2.41 -3.87
N TYR A 201 -6.55 2.12 -3.14
CA TYR A 201 -5.27 1.78 -3.78
C TYR A 201 -5.33 0.45 -4.53
N MET A 202 -6.11 -0.53 -4.05
CA MET A 202 -6.31 -1.78 -4.79
C MET A 202 -7.01 -1.53 -6.13
N LEU A 203 -8.04 -0.67 -6.16
CA LEU A 203 -8.73 -0.30 -7.40
C LEU A 203 -7.79 0.42 -8.37
N GLU A 204 -6.95 1.33 -7.89
CA GLU A 204 -5.94 2.00 -8.73
C GLU A 204 -4.97 0.99 -9.36
N GLU A 205 -4.47 0.03 -8.59
CA GLU A 205 -3.56 -1.00 -9.08
C GLU A 205 -4.23 -1.93 -10.10
N VAL A 206 -5.49 -2.34 -9.85
CA VAL A 206 -6.28 -3.13 -10.79
C VAL A 206 -6.54 -2.35 -12.09
N GLN A 207 -6.81 -1.05 -12.02
CA GLN A 207 -7.04 -0.21 -13.19
C GLN A 207 -5.79 -0.07 -14.08
N LYS A 208 -4.58 -0.06 -13.50
CA LYS A 208 -3.32 -0.08 -14.26
C LYS A 208 -3.20 -1.37 -15.07
N ILE A 209 -3.45 -2.52 -14.45
CA ILE A 209 -3.47 -3.83 -15.12
C ILE A 209 -4.56 -3.84 -16.21
N ALA A 210 -5.72 -3.24 -15.93
CA ALA A 210 -6.79 -3.14 -16.90
C ALA A 210 -6.41 -2.35 -18.16
N THR A 211 -5.62 -1.30 -17.97
CA THR A 211 -5.09 -0.46 -19.05
C THR A 211 -4.09 -1.23 -19.93
N ILE A 212 -3.27 -2.13 -19.35
CA ILE A 212 -2.40 -3.01 -20.16
C ILE A 212 -3.26 -3.90 -21.07
N LYS A 213 -4.32 -4.51 -20.53
CA LYS A 213 -5.21 -5.38 -21.31
C LYS A 213 -5.88 -4.61 -22.45
N SER A 214 -6.46 -3.45 -22.16
CA SER A 214 -7.17 -2.65 -23.16
C SER A 214 -6.25 -2.20 -24.29
N THR A 215 -5.04 -1.74 -23.97
CA THR A 215 -4.05 -1.28 -24.96
C THR A 215 -3.55 -2.40 -25.88
N LEU A 216 -3.41 -3.63 -25.38
CA LEU A 216 -3.02 -4.79 -26.20
C LEU A 216 -4.18 -5.37 -27.03
N VAL A 217 -5.39 -5.39 -26.49
CA VAL A 217 -6.55 -6.06 -27.12
C VAL A 217 -7.21 -5.16 -28.17
N HIS A 218 -7.36 -3.86 -27.90
CA HIS A 218 -8.17 -2.97 -28.74
C HIS A 218 -7.40 -2.24 -29.84
N SER A 219 -6.08 -2.46 -29.96
CA SER A 219 -5.27 -1.88 -31.05
C SER A 219 -4.60 -2.99 -31.87
N ALA A 220 -5.16 -3.29 -33.04
CA ALA A 220 -4.60 -4.28 -33.95
C ALA A 220 -3.14 -3.97 -34.39
N PRO A 221 -2.76 -2.70 -34.68
CA PRO A 221 -1.37 -2.36 -34.96
C PRO A 221 -0.43 -2.63 -33.78
N ARG A 222 -0.85 -2.25 -32.55
CA ARG A 222 -0.05 -2.50 -31.35
C ARG A 222 0.09 -3.98 -31.06
N LYS A 223 -0.99 -4.74 -31.21
CA LYS A 223 -0.99 -6.21 -31.09
C LYS A 223 0.02 -6.85 -32.03
N ARG A 224 0.12 -6.37 -33.28
CA ARG A 224 1.13 -6.84 -34.25
C ARG A 224 2.54 -6.50 -33.78
N ARG A 225 2.79 -5.26 -33.33
CA ARG A 225 4.11 -4.87 -32.79
C ARG A 225 4.49 -5.64 -31.54
N TRP A 226 3.54 -5.94 -30.65
CA TRP A 226 3.73 -6.79 -29.48
C TRP A 226 4.18 -8.19 -29.86
N LEU A 227 3.49 -8.83 -30.81
CA LEU A 227 3.87 -10.16 -31.30
C LEU A 227 5.26 -10.16 -31.92
N ASN A 228 5.57 -9.17 -32.77
CA ASN A 228 6.91 -9.03 -33.36
C ASN A 228 7.99 -8.82 -32.28
N HIS A 229 7.70 -8.00 -31.26
CA HIS A 229 8.60 -7.77 -30.13
C HIS A 229 8.81 -9.05 -29.32
N LEU A 230 7.76 -9.84 -29.05
CA LEU A 230 7.93 -11.13 -28.40
C LEU A 230 8.77 -12.08 -29.26
N SER A 231 8.43 -12.28 -30.53
CA SER A 231 9.16 -13.17 -31.42
C SER A 231 10.65 -12.85 -31.52
N SER A 232 11.03 -11.57 -31.46
CA SER A 232 12.44 -11.18 -31.48
C SER A 232 13.21 -11.49 -30.19
N HIS A 233 12.53 -11.73 -29.06
CA HIS A 233 13.16 -12.07 -27.78
C HIS A 233 12.99 -13.56 -27.41
N VAL A 234 11.94 -14.22 -27.92
CA VAL A 234 11.56 -15.61 -27.61
C VAL A 234 12.41 -16.65 -28.36
N LEU A 235 13.17 -16.27 -29.40
CA LEU A 235 14.11 -17.19 -30.07
C LEU A 235 15.18 -17.80 -29.13
N ASN A 236 15.29 -17.31 -27.89
CA ASN A 236 16.23 -17.81 -26.86
C ASN A 236 15.56 -18.44 -25.62
N GLU A 237 14.23 -18.49 -25.50
CA GLU A 237 13.52 -19.06 -24.33
C GLU A 237 12.22 -19.80 -24.75
N ASP A 238 11.92 -20.95 -24.13
CA ASP A 238 10.76 -21.83 -24.39
C ASP A 238 9.38 -21.22 -24.01
N ILE A 239 9.05 -20.04 -24.55
CA ILE A 239 7.80 -19.35 -24.26
C ILE A 239 6.83 -19.50 -25.44
N ARG A 240 5.70 -20.17 -25.21
CA ARG A 240 4.62 -20.26 -26.22
C ARG A 240 4.02 -18.87 -26.47
N LEU A 241 4.17 -18.36 -27.69
CA LEU A 241 3.56 -17.11 -28.16
C LEU A 241 2.03 -17.17 -28.07
N THR A 242 1.48 -16.73 -26.94
CA THR A 242 0.04 -16.69 -26.71
C THR A 242 -0.38 -15.25 -26.50
N LEU A 243 -1.44 -14.82 -27.18
CA LEU A 243 -2.04 -13.51 -26.96
C LEU A 243 -2.80 -13.49 -25.63
N PRO A 244 -3.02 -12.31 -25.03
CA PRO A 244 -3.87 -12.22 -23.86
C PRO A 244 -5.25 -12.81 -24.16
N PRO A 245 -5.84 -13.60 -23.23
CA PRO A 245 -7.12 -14.23 -23.47
C PRO A 245 -8.17 -13.18 -23.85
N SER A 246 -8.87 -13.43 -24.97
CA SER A 246 -9.94 -12.56 -25.47
C SER A 246 -11.01 -12.38 -24.38
N PRO A 247 -11.57 -11.18 -24.18
CA PRO A 247 -12.57 -10.97 -23.15
C PRO A 247 -13.82 -11.82 -23.44
N VAL A 248 -14.06 -12.83 -22.60
CA VAL A 248 -15.43 -13.25 -22.36
C VAL A 248 -16.01 -12.16 -21.46
N LYS A 249 -16.80 -11.25 -22.06
CA LYS A 249 -17.53 -10.21 -21.34
C LYS A 249 -18.27 -10.91 -20.19
N THR A 250 -18.21 -10.37 -18.98
CA THR A 250 -19.03 -10.73 -17.78
C THR A 250 -18.50 -11.69 -16.72
N ILE A 251 -17.20 -12.03 -16.63
CA ILE A 251 -16.74 -12.81 -15.46
C ILE A 251 -15.40 -12.31 -14.90
N TRP A 252 -15.34 -12.04 -13.59
CA TRP A 252 -14.13 -11.78 -12.79
C TRP A 252 -12.94 -12.69 -13.16
N PHE A 253 -13.23 -13.93 -13.55
CA PHE A 253 -12.26 -14.90 -14.07
C PHE A 253 -11.44 -14.44 -15.29
N SER A 254 -11.92 -13.51 -16.13
CA SER A 254 -11.17 -13.00 -17.28
C SER A 254 -10.01 -12.08 -16.88
N TRP A 255 -10.15 -11.35 -15.77
CA TRP A 255 -9.08 -10.51 -15.21
C TRP A 255 -8.01 -11.36 -14.55
N PHE A 256 -8.43 -12.36 -13.77
CA PHE A 256 -7.54 -13.33 -13.16
C PHE A 256 -6.68 -14.08 -14.19
N ARG A 257 -7.32 -14.57 -15.27
CA ARG A 257 -6.62 -15.24 -16.38
C ARG A 257 -5.63 -14.32 -17.09
N PHE A 258 -5.96 -13.04 -17.26
CA PHE A 258 -5.05 -12.08 -17.87
C PHE A 258 -3.81 -11.85 -17.00
N ILE A 259 -3.97 -11.72 -15.69
CA ILE A 259 -2.87 -11.50 -14.75
C ILE A 259 -1.94 -12.72 -14.70
N ILE A 260 -2.50 -13.92 -14.59
CA ILE A 260 -1.71 -15.16 -14.67
C ILE A 260 -0.98 -15.26 -16.01
N TRP A 261 -1.68 -14.97 -17.11
CA TRP A 261 -1.06 -14.95 -18.44
C TRP A 261 0.08 -13.94 -18.51
N MET A 262 -0.08 -12.75 -17.92
CA MET A 262 0.88 -11.65 -17.99
C MET A 262 2.21 -11.95 -17.29
N LYS A 263 2.16 -12.73 -16.20
CA LYS A 263 3.31 -13.02 -15.33
C LYS A 263 4.59 -13.45 -16.08
N PRO A 264 4.59 -14.49 -16.94
CA PRO A 264 5.78 -14.88 -17.71
C PRO A 264 6.25 -13.82 -18.72
N TYR A 265 5.38 -12.87 -19.10
CA TYR A 265 5.70 -11.84 -20.09
C TYR A 265 6.11 -10.49 -19.48
N LEU A 266 6.18 -10.36 -18.16
CA LEU A 266 6.42 -9.09 -17.46
C LEU A 266 7.65 -8.32 -17.99
N LYS A 267 8.79 -9.00 -18.12
CA LYS A 267 10.03 -8.39 -18.64
C LYS A 267 9.88 -7.88 -20.08
N TYR A 268 9.10 -8.58 -20.89
CA TYR A 268 8.84 -8.20 -22.29
C TYR A 268 7.84 -7.07 -22.38
N LEU A 269 6.84 -7.02 -21.50
CA LEU A 269 5.90 -5.90 -21.43
C LEU A 269 6.63 -4.61 -21.06
N ILE A 270 7.51 -4.65 -20.06
CA ILE A 270 8.34 -3.50 -19.69
C ILE A 270 9.09 -2.96 -20.92
N THR A 271 9.89 -3.80 -21.58
CA THR A 271 10.68 -3.37 -22.75
C THR A 271 9.79 -2.95 -23.93
N PHE A 272 8.62 -3.55 -24.10
CA PHE A 272 7.66 -3.20 -25.14
C PHE A 272 7.06 -1.81 -24.93
N TYR A 273 6.54 -1.51 -23.75
CA TYR A 273 5.94 -0.19 -23.48
C TYR A 273 6.97 0.94 -23.49
N GLN A 274 8.24 0.66 -23.12
CA GLN A 274 9.30 1.64 -23.31
C GLN A 274 9.58 1.94 -24.79
N LYS A 275 9.41 0.96 -25.70
CA LYS A 275 9.48 1.20 -27.15
C LYS A 275 8.26 1.94 -27.67
N GLU A 276 7.05 1.56 -27.23
CA GLU A 276 5.80 2.23 -27.62
C GLU A 276 5.79 3.71 -27.23
N ARG A 277 6.35 4.07 -26.07
CA ARG A 277 6.50 5.47 -25.63
C ARG A 277 7.34 6.32 -26.58
N LYS A 278 8.27 5.71 -27.35
CA LYS A 278 9.17 6.41 -28.28
C LYS A 278 8.57 6.62 -29.67
N LEU A 279 7.35 6.15 -29.91
CA LEU A 279 6.66 6.41 -31.17
C LEU A 279 6.31 7.91 -31.28
N PRO A 280 6.11 8.46 -32.50
CA PRO A 280 5.90 9.89 -32.71
C PRO A 280 4.71 10.50 -31.95
N ASP A 281 3.67 9.72 -31.67
CA ASP A 281 2.46 10.18 -30.96
C ASP A 281 1.91 9.07 -30.04
N PRO A 282 2.52 8.87 -28.85
CA PRO A 282 2.07 7.86 -27.90
C PRO A 282 0.83 8.35 -27.14
N SER A 283 -0.21 7.51 -27.03
CA SER A 283 -1.38 7.87 -26.22
C SER A 283 -1.02 8.06 -24.74
N LYS A 284 -1.83 8.85 -24.02
CA LYS A 284 -1.67 9.09 -22.58
C LYS A 284 -1.52 7.79 -21.77
N ASP A 285 -2.29 6.76 -22.12
CA ASP A 285 -2.21 5.43 -21.49
C ASP A 285 -0.83 4.78 -21.68
N ILE A 286 -0.23 4.91 -22.86
CA ILE A 286 1.11 4.38 -23.14
C ILE A 286 2.17 5.14 -22.34
N ILE A 287 2.05 6.46 -22.26
CA ILE A 287 2.98 7.28 -21.46
C ILE A 287 2.89 6.89 -19.99
N ASN A 288 1.69 6.76 -19.45
CA ASN A 288 1.45 6.37 -18.05
C ASN A 288 1.96 4.96 -17.76
N LEU A 289 1.63 3.98 -18.61
CA LEU A 289 2.10 2.60 -18.46
C LEU A 289 3.62 2.51 -18.55
N ALA A 290 4.25 3.20 -19.51
CA ALA A 290 5.70 3.22 -19.63
C ALA A 290 6.37 3.88 -18.42
N SER A 291 5.80 4.97 -17.89
CA SER A 291 6.29 5.59 -16.64
C SER A 291 6.17 4.63 -15.45
N TRP A 292 5.06 3.91 -15.36
CA TRP A 292 4.88 2.89 -14.33
C TRP A 292 5.89 1.74 -14.47
N PHE A 293 6.13 1.25 -15.68
CA PHE A 293 7.15 0.23 -15.95
C PHE A 293 8.59 0.70 -15.78
N SER A 294 8.84 2.01 -15.68
CA SER A 294 10.16 2.55 -15.33
C SER A 294 10.46 2.45 -13.83
N ASN A 295 9.45 2.22 -12.97
CA ASN A 295 9.69 1.98 -11.55
C ASN A 295 10.29 0.58 -11.37
N PRO A 296 11.48 0.44 -10.74
CA PRO A 296 12.15 -0.84 -10.54
C PRO A 296 11.33 -1.85 -9.74
N ASN A 297 10.40 -1.36 -8.91
CA ASN A 297 9.57 -2.19 -8.05
C ASN A 297 8.30 -2.69 -8.75
N THR A 298 7.99 -2.24 -9.97
CA THR A 298 6.75 -2.59 -10.68
C THR A 298 6.56 -4.10 -10.88
N VAL A 299 7.65 -4.85 -11.11
CA VAL A 299 7.58 -6.31 -11.19
C VAL A 299 7.09 -6.91 -9.87
N ILE A 300 7.67 -6.48 -8.75
CA ILE A 300 7.31 -6.92 -7.40
C ILE A 300 5.85 -6.57 -7.11
N HIS A 301 5.41 -5.38 -7.49
CA HIS A 301 4.02 -4.95 -7.30
C HIS A 301 3.03 -5.82 -8.05
N ILE A 302 3.30 -6.08 -9.33
CA ILE A 302 2.44 -6.94 -10.15
C ILE A 302 2.39 -8.35 -9.56
N GLU A 303 3.51 -8.88 -9.08
CA GLU A 303 3.53 -10.18 -8.41
C GLU A 303 2.70 -10.18 -7.12
N LEU A 304 2.79 -9.14 -6.29
CA LEU A 304 1.99 -8.99 -5.07
C LEU A 304 0.49 -8.89 -5.37
N ILE A 305 0.10 -8.13 -6.40
CA ILE A 305 -1.30 -8.03 -6.84
C ILE A 305 -1.78 -9.38 -7.41
N THR A 306 -0.94 -10.04 -8.21
CA THR A 306 -1.23 -11.37 -8.75
C THR A 306 -1.48 -12.35 -7.62
N MET A 307 -0.63 -12.35 -6.60
CA MET A 307 -0.84 -13.14 -5.39
C MET A 307 -2.15 -12.79 -4.72
N PHE A 308 -2.38 -11.51 -4.41
CA PHE A 308 -3.60 -11.07 -3.74
C PHE A 308 -4.86 -11.60 -4.44
N ILE A 309 -4.97 -11.41 -5.75
CA ILE A 309 -6.12 -11.89 -6.53
C ILE A 309 -6.19 -13.41 -6.55
N THR A 310 -5.05 -14.10 -6.67
CA THR A 310 -4.99 -15.57 -6.62
C THR A 310 -5.47 -16.13 -5.28
N TYR A 311 -5.18 -15.44 -4.19
CA TYR A 311 -5.45 -15.93 -2.84
C TYR A 311 -6.78 -15.47 -2.27
N ASN A 312 -7.32 -14.34 -2.73
CA ASN A 312 -8.60 -13.80 -2.28
C ASN A 312 -9.76 -14.07 -3.27
N GLY A 313 -9.45 -14.52 -4.50
CA GLY A 313 -10.45 -14.88 -5.51
C GLY A 313 -10.99 -16.31 -5.40
N LYS A 314 -10.75 -17.01 -4.28
CA LYS A 314 -11.31 -18.33 -3.98
C LYS A 314 -12.53 -18.27 -3.10
#